data_AF-A0A075FGT6-F1
#
_entry.id   AF-A0A075FGT6-F1
#
_cell.length_a   1.000
_cell.length_b   1.000
_cell.length_c   1.000
_cell.angle_alpha   90.00
_cell.angle_beta   90.00
_cell.angle_gamma   90.00
#
_symmetry.space_group_name_H-M   'P 1'
#
loop_
_entity.id
_entity.type
_entity.pdbx_description
1 polymer ?
#
loop_
_entity_poly.entity_id
_entity_poly.type
_entity_poly.pdbx_seq_one_letter_code
_entity_poly.pdbx_strand_id
1 'polypeptide(L)'
;MRRKRRINKTFLAHRDGFVGRPCPSCSRVMTKAHRTNSHSATLEHNKPLTVGGLNDQGNISVICKRCNFARNTFLQKCQNELGLPDDYFWPLSINWRSNRKLLEKYYQEHFCAFLDVFKKGGLLEELPL
;
A
#
# COMPACT_ATOMS: atom_id res chain seq x y z
N MET A 1 -6.00 20.55 -22.93
CA MET A 1 -4.81 19.66 -22.97
C MET A 1 -4.35 19.35 -21.54
N ARG A 2 -4.46 18.10 -21.06
CA ARG A 2 -3.81 17.69 -19.79
C ARG A 2 -2.31 17.53 -20.05
N ARG A 3 -1.46 18.41 -19.48
CA ARG A 3 0.00 18.21 -19.47
C ARG A 3 0.30 16.84 -18.85
N LYS A 4 0.89 15.91 -19.62
CA LYS A 4 1.43 14.67 -19.06
C LYS A 4 2.50 15.05 -18.03
N ARG A 5 2.20 14.93 -16.73
CA ARG A 5 3.19 15.10 -15.67
C ARG A 5 4.33 14.14 -15.95
N ARG A 6 5.55 14.68 -16.14
CA ARG A 6 6.76 13.89 -16.38
C ARG A 6 7.06 13.16 -15.07
N ILE A 7 6.82 11.85 -15.03
CA ILE A 7 7.19 11.04 -13.86
C ILE A 7 8.72 11.06 -13.77
N ASN A 8 9.25 11.35 -12.58
CA ASN A 8 10.69 11.37 -12.35
C ASN A 8 11.29 10.01 -12.70
N LYS A 9 12.29 9.98 -13.59
CA LYS A 9 12.94 8.75 -14.06
C LYS A 9 13.55 7.96 -12.91
N THR A 10 14.01 8.62 -11.84
CA THR A 10 14.56 7.98 -10.64
C THR A 10 13.52 7.11 -9.93
N PHE A 11 12.28 7.60 -9.79
CA PHE A 11 11.19 6.83 -9.19
C PHE A 11 10.78 5.63 -10.05
N LEU A 12 10.81 5.77 -11.37
CA LEU A 12 10.52 4.65 -12.28
C LEU A 12 11.61 3.57 -12.19
N ALA A 13 12.88 3.96 -12.20
CA ALA A 13 13.99 3.03 -12.02
C ALA A 13 13.94 2.34 -10.66
N HIS A 14 13.64 3.08 -9.59
CA HIS A 14 13.44 2.54 -8.26
C HIS A 14 12.33 1.49 -8.23
N ARG A 15 11.14 1.79 -8.76
CA ARG A 15 10.03 0.84 -8.89
C ARG A 15 10.45 -0.42 -9.66
N ASP A 16 11.10 -0.24 -10.80
CA ASP A 16 11.43 -1.36 -11.70
C ASP A 16 12.51 -2.28 -11.10
N GLY A 17 13.36 -1.78 -10.18
CA GLY A 17 14.30 -2.60 -9.41
C GLY A 17 13.64 -3.60 -8.44
N PHE A 18 12.33 -3.51 -8.22
CA PHE A 18 11.55 -4.44 -7.40
C PHE A 18 10.78 -5.49 -8.21
N VAL A 19 10.87 -5.46 -9.54
CA VAL A 19 10.32 -6.54 -10.37
C VAL A 19 11.00 -7.87 -10.01
N GLY A 20 10.20 -8.93 -9.84
CA GLY A 20 10.66 -10.24 -9.37
C GLY A 20 10.77 -10.37 -7.85
N ARG A 21 10.59 -9.28 -7.09
CA ARG A 21 10.60 -9.32 -5.61
C ARG A 21 9.19 -9.53 -5.04
N PRO A 22 9.05 -10.16 -3.86
CA PRO A 22 7.75 -10.28 -3.19
C PRO A 22 7.24 -8.90 -2.73
N CYS A 23 5.94 -8.66 -2.89
CA CYS A 23 5.26 -7.50 -2.32
C CYS A 23 5.32 -7.58 -0.78
N PRO A 24 5.73 -6.52 -0.05
CA PRO A 24 5.82 -6.58 1.42
C PRO A 24 4.47 -6.77 2.12
N SER A 25 3.36 -6.44 1.46
CA SER A 25 2.02 -6.58 2.06
C SER A 25 1.38 -7.95 1.83
N CYS A 26 1.50 -8.53 0.63
CA CYS A 26 0.81 -9.78 0.27
C CYS A 26 1.74 -10.92 -0.15
N SER A 27 3.05 -10.69 -0.14
CA SER A 27 4.12 -11.65 -0.47
C SER A 27 4.11 -12.20 -1.91
N ARG A 28 3.11 -11.87 -2.73
CA ARG A 28 3.10 -12.24 -4.16
C ARG A 28 4.20 -11.51 -4.92
N VAL A 29 4.83 -12.22 -5.86
CA VAL A 29 5.92 -11.69 -6.70
C VAL A 29 5.40 -10.54 -7.56
N MET A 30 6.11 -9.41 -7.51
CA MET A 30 5.77 -8.23 -8.29
C MET A 30 6.25 -8.34 -9.73
N THR A 31 5.42 -7.89 -10.66
CA THR A 31 5.74 -7.86 -12.09
C THR A 31 6.05 -6.44 -12.56
N LYS A 32 6.57 -6.32 -13.78
CA LYS A 32 6.70 -5.02 -14.44
C LYS A 32 5.36 -4.29 -14.49
N ALA A 33 5.42 -2.96 -14.42
CA ALA A 33 4.23 -2.11 -14.47
C ALA A 33 3.39 -2.39 -15.72
N HIS A 34 2.16 -2.84 -15.51
CA HIS A 34 1.18 -3.12 -16.56
C HIS A 34 -0.21 -2.64 -16.15
N ARG A 35 -1.04 -2.25 -17.14
CA ARG A 35 -2.35 -1.66 -16.85
C ARG A 35 -3.32 -2.64 -16.19
N THR A 36 -3.32 -3.89 -16.61
CA THR A 36 -4.28 -4.90 -16.15
C THR A 36 -3.73 -5.83 -15.07
N ASN A 37 -2.41 -5.92 -14.90
CA ASN A 37 -1.81 -6.85 -13.96
C ASN A 37 -1.86 -6.29 -12.54
N SER A 38 -2.59 -6.96 -11.65
CA SER A 38 -2.77 -6.61 -10.24
C SER A 38 -1.50 -6.79 -9.41
N HIS A 39 -0.52 -7.56 -9.89
CA HIS A 39 0.78 -7.76 -9.27
C HIS A 39 1.87 -6.82 -9.80
N SER A 40 1.52 -5.90 -10.70
CA SER A 40 2.43 -4.85 -11.15
C SER A 40 3.03 -4.07 -9.98
N ALA A 41 4.34 -3.86 -9.99
CA ALA A 41 4.99 -2.95 -9.05
C ALA A 41 4.44 -1.53 -9.18
N THR A 42 4.19 -0.88 -8.05
CA THR A 42 3.69 0.49 -7.93
C THR A 42 4.42 1.23 -6.82
N LEU A 43 4.52 2.55 -6.94
CA LEU A 43 5.04 3.40 -5.87
C LEU A 43 3.88 3.76 -4.95
N GLU A 44 4.06 3.54 -3.66
CA GLU A 44 3.08 3.86 -2.63
C GLU A 44 3.72 4.77 -1.59
N HIS A 45 3.00 5.79 -1.15
CA HIS A 45 3.47 6.62 -0.06
C HIS A 45 3.33 5.89 1.28
N ASN A 46 4.39 5.89 2.10
CA ASN A 46 4.38 5.29 3.42
C ASN A 46 3.33 5.96 4.30
N LYS A 47 3.31 7.29 4.30
CA LYS A 47 2.24 8.16 4.81
C LYS A 47 1.54 8.86 3.62
N PRO A 48 0.22 8.75 3.43
CA PRO A 48 -0.47 9.38 2.32
C PRO A 48 -0.28 10.91 2.28
N LEU A 49 -0.17 11.47 1.08
CA LEU A 49 -0.01 12.93 0.91
C LEU A 49 -1.20 13.71 1.49
N THR A 50 -2.42 13.17 1.37
CA THR A 50 -3.65 13.80 1.88
C THR A 50 -3.72 13.88 3.40
N VAL A 51 -2.86 13.14 4.12
CA VAL A 51 -2.76 13.18 5.58
C VAL A 51 -1.45 13.82 6.05
N GLY A 52 -0.75 14.54 5.17
CA GLY A 52 0.49 15.26 5.49
C GLY A 52 1.78 14.46 5.23
N GLY A 53 1.73 13.42 4.41
CA GLY A 53 2.94 12.77 3.89
C GLY A 53 3.71 13.64 2.90
N LEU A 54 5.02 13.44 2.81
CA LEU A 54 5.89 14.16 1.87
C LEU A 54 6.05 13.40 0.55
N ASN A 55 6.30 14.12 -0.54
CA ASN A 55 6.57 13.52 -1.85
C ASN A 55 8.08 13.36 -2.10
N ASP A 56 8.74 12.62 -1.21
CA ASP A 56 10.16 12.31 -1.28
C ASP A 56 10.40 10.79 -1.30
N GLN A 57 11.65 10.40 -1.48
CA GLN A 57 12.01 8.99 -1.61
C GLN A 57 11.99 8.23 -0.27
N GLY A 58 12.09 8.91 0.87
CA GLY A 58 11.98 8.29 2.20
C GLY A 58 10.53 7.93 2.56
N ASN A 59 9.56 8.66 2.00
CA ASN A 59 8.14 8.38 2.16
C ASN A 59 7.58 7.48 1.04
N ILE A 60 8.41 6.76 0.28
CA ILE A 60 7.94 5.89 -0.80
C ILE A 60 8.41 4.45 -0.58
N SER A 61 7.47 3.51 -0.71
CA SER A 61 7.73 2.08 -0.81
C SER A 61 7.24 1.54 -2.15
N VAL A 62 7.77 0.39 -2.56
CA VAL A 62 7.27 -0.34 -3.72
C VAL A 62 6.41 -1.51 -3.28
N ILE A 63 5.14 -1.49 -3.67
CA ILE A 63 4.17 -2.56 -3.41
C ILE A 63 3.43 -2.93 -4.71
N CYS A 64 2.72 -4.06 -4.70
CA CYS A 64 1.94 -4.45 -5.86
C CYS A 64 0.68 -3.58 -6.01
N LYS A 65 0.22 -3.41 -7.25
CA LYS A 65 -0.94 -2.58 -7.61
C LYS A 65 -2.20 -2.94 -6.81
N ARG A 66 -2.41 -4.24 -6.53
CA ARG A 66 -3.56 -4.72 -5.75
C ARG A 66 -3.52 -4.23 -4.30
N CYS A 67 -2.36 -4.30 -3.66
CA CYS A 67 -2.19 -3.80 -2.28
C CYS A 67 -2.23 -2.27 -2.22
N ASN A 68 -1.70 -1.60 -3.23
CA ASN A 68 -1.83 -0.14 -3.36
C ASN A 68 -3.31 0.28 -3.47
N PHE A 69 -4.08 -0.41 -4.31
CA PHE A 69 -5.51 -0.18 -4.42
C PHE A 69 -6.23 -0.38 -3.08
N ALA A 70 -5.96 -1.49 -2.38
CA ALA A 70 -6.56 -1.77 -1.07
C ALA A 70 -6.21 -0.69 -0.02
N ARG A 71 -4.96 -0.20 0.02
CA ARG A 71 -4.57 0.91 0.90
C ARG A 71 -5.32 2.20 0.58
N ASN A 72 -5.48 2.54 -0.70
CA ASN A 72 -6.24 3.71 -1.12
C ASN A 72 -7.74 3.59 -0.76
N THR A 73 -8.34 2.41 -0.93
CA THR A 73 -9.71 2.15 -0.49
C THR A 73 -9.86 2.28 1.02
N PHE A 74 -8.89 1.76 1.79
CA PHE A 74 -8.87 1.92 3.24
C PHE A 74 -8.74 3.38 3.67
N LEU A 75 -7.86 4.17 3.03
CA LEU A 75 -7.73 5.60 3.27
C LEU A 75 -9.06 6.34 3.04
N GLN A 76 -9.74 6.05 1.93
CA GLN A 76 -11.06 6.64 1.65
C GLN A 76 -12.08 6.29 2.74
N LYS A 77 -12.09 5.02 3.20
CA LYS A 77 -12.95 4.60 4.31
C LYS A 77 -12.64 5.36 5.61
N CYS A 78 -11.37 5.59 5.92
CA CYS A 78 -10.97 6.38 7.09
C CYS A 78 -11.40 7.84 6.99
N GLN A 79 -11.28 8.44 5.80
CA GLN A 79 -11.68 9.83 5.57
C GLN A 79 -13.20 10.04 5.67
N ASN A 80 -13.99 9.03 5.33
CA ASN A 80 -15.44 9.15 5.27
C ASN A 80 -16.17 8.66 6.52
N GLU A 81 -15.64 7.63 7.19
CA GLU A 81 -16.39 6.86 8.20
C GLU A 81 -15.63 6.65 9.51
N LEU A 82 -14.36 6.22 9.45
CA LEU A 82 -13.65 5.66 10.62
C LEU A 82 -12.81 6.68 11.39
N GLY A 83 -12.59 7.87 10.83
CA GLY A 83 -11.53 8.76 11.27
C GLY A 83 -10.14 8.24 10.87
N LEU A 84 -9.19 9.17 10.73
CA LEU A 84 -7.82 8.83 10.36
C LEU A 84 -7.08 8.20 11.56
N PRO A 85 -6.37 7.08 11.38
CA PRO A 85 -5.42 6.62 12.39
C PRO A 85 -4.27 7.62 12.49
N ASP A 86 -3.47 7.48 13.55
CA ASP A 86 -2.25 8.27 13.69
C ASP A 86 -1.22 7.99 12.57
N ASP A 87 -0.16 8.80 12.55
CA ASP A 87 0.87 8.74 11.54
C ASP A 87 1.66 7.42 11.52
N TYR A 88 1.72 6.68 12.64
CA TYR A 88 2.50 5.45 12.77
C TYR A 88 1.81 4.25 12.13
N PHE A 89 0.48 4.26 12.00
CA PHE A 89 -0.26 3.19 11.33
C PHE A 89 0.17 2.98 9.87
N TRP A 90 0.37 4.07 9.12
CA TRP A 90 0.56 4.03 7.68
C TRP A 90 1.81 3.27 7.20
N PRO A 91 3.01 3.48 7.78
CA PRO A 91 4.18 2.66 7.45
C PRO A 91 4.03 1.21 7.95
N LEU A 92 3.43 0.99 9.12
CA LEU A 92 3.24 -0.37 9.66
C LEU A 92 2.34 -1.22 8.75
N SER A 93 1.30 -0.61 8.18
CA SER A 93 0.34 -1.30 7.31
C SER A 93 0.92 -1.70 5.94
N ILE A 94 2.09 -1.20 5.52
CA ILE A 94 2.78 -1.69 4.31
C ILE A 94 3.31 -3.10 4.53
N ASN A 95 3.89 -3.36 5.70
CA ASN A 95 4.41 -4.66 6.09
C ASN A 95 3.59 -5.25 7.25
N TRP A 96 2.26 -5.18 7.09
CA TRP A 96 1.32 -5.49 8.17
C TRP A 96 1.46 -6.92 8.71
N ARG A 97 1.96 -7.87 7.90
CA ARG A 97 2.21 -9.25 8.36
C ARG A 97 3.28 -9.28 9.44
N SER A 98 4.38 -8.58 9.20
CA SER A 98 5.48 -8.47 10.17
C SER A 98 5.09 -7.62 11.38
N ASN A 99 4.20 -6.63 11.18
CA ASN A 99 3.73 -5.72 12.21
C ASN A 99 2.40 -6.13 12.86
N ARG A 100 1.91 -7.35 12.60
CA ARG A 100 0.54 -7.77 12.94
C ARG A 100 0.23 -7.56 14.42
N LYS A 101 1.12 -8.00 15.31
CA LYS A 101 0.94 -7.87 16.77
C LYS A 101 0.84 -6.42 17.22
N LEU A 102 1.62 -5.51 16.61
CA LEU A 102 1.56 -4.08 16.94
C LEU A 102 0.26 -3.46 16.44
N LEU A 103 -0.14 -3.79 15.22
CA LEU A 103 -1.37 -3.30 14.60
C LEU A 103 -2.61 -3.78 15.38
N GLU A 104 -2.65 -5.05 15.79
CA GLU A 104 -3.73 -5.59 16.62
C GLU A 104 -3.77 -4.95 18.00
N LYS A 105 -2.61 -4.64 18.61
CA LYS A 105 -2.54 -4.06 19.96
C LYS A 105 -2.92 -2.59 20.02
N TYR A 106 -2.45 -1.79 19.06
CA TYR A 106 -2.55 -0.33 19.12
C TYR A 106 -3.57 0.26 18.14
N TYR A 107 -3.95 -0.49 17.10
CA TYR A 107 -4.80 -0.01 16.01
C TYR A 107 -5.89 -1.01 15.65
N GLN A 108 -6.43 -1.73 16.65
CA GLN A 108 -7.31 -2.88 16.42
C GLN A 108 -8.46 -2.57 15.44
N GLU A 109 -9.18 -1.47 15.66
CA GLU A 109 -10.32 -1.06 14.83
C GLU A 109 -9.90 -0.76 13.39
N HIS A 110 -8.91 0.13 13.21
CA HIS A 110 -8.34 0.47 11.91
C HIS A 110 -7.75 -0.75 11.19
N PHE A 111 -7.09 -1.64 11.93
CA PHE A 111 -6.48 -2.83 11.36
C PHE A 111 -7.52 -3.87 10.93
N CYS A 112 -8.59 -4.06 11.70
CA CYS A 112 -9.73 -4.88 11.28
C CYS A 112 -10.37 -4.35 10.00
N ALA A 113 -10.63 -3.04 9.91
CA ALA A 113 -11.16 -2.41 8.70
C ALA A 113 -10.20 -2.52 7.52
N PHE A 114 -8.90 -2.38 7.75
CA PHE A 114 -7.86 -2.58 6.74
C PHE A 114 -7.87 -4.03 6.20
N LEU A 115 -7.93 -5.02 7.09
CA LEU A 115 -8.00 -6.43 6.69
C LEU A 115 -9.29 -6.76 5.93
N ASP A 116 -10.43 -6.16 6.29
CA ASP A 116 -11.69 -6.32 5.56
C ASP A 116 -11.57 -5.84 4.10
N VAL A 117 -10.94 -4.68 3.89
CA VAL A 117 -10.66 -4.17 2.53
C VAL A 117 -9.75 -5.13 1.76
N PHE A 118 -8.72 -5.68 2.42
CA PHE A 118 -7.86 -6.69 1.82
C PHE A 118 -8.63 -7.98 1.50
N LYS A 119 -9.53 -8.44 2.38
CA LYS A 119 -10.38 -9.62 2.18
C LYS A 119 -11.29 -9.45 0.96
N LYS A 120 -12.03 -8.34 0.91
CA LYS A 120 -12.95 -8.02 -0.20
C LYS A 120 -12.22 -7.87 -1.53
N GLY A 121 -10.97 -7.43 -1.49
CA GLY A 121 -10.08 -7.42 -2.65
C GLY A 121 -9.54 -8.79 -3.05
N GLY A 122 -9.89 -9.87 -2.33
CA GLY A 122 -9.42 -11.26 -2.48
C GLY A 122 -7.96 -11.50 -2.04
N LEU A 123 -7.37 -10.60 -1.25
CA LEU A 123 -5.94 -10.65 -0.88
C LEU A 123 -5.65 -11.61 0.29
N LEU A 124 -6.69 -12.09 0.98
CA LEU A 124 -6.56 -12.94 2.17
C LEU A 124 -6.92 -14.42 1.93
N GLU A 125 -7.47 -14.78 0.77
CA GLU A 125 -7.98 -16.15 0.51
C GLU A 125 -6.91 -17.19 0.12
N GLU A 126 -5.63 -16.82 0.06
CA GLU A 126 -4.55 -17.71 -0.43
C GLU A 126 -3.47 -18.06 0.60
N LEU A 127 -3.70 -17.89 1.91
CA LEU A 127 -2.67 -18.22 2.90
C LEU A 127 -3.24 -18.98 4.10
N PRO A 128 -2.59 -20.08 4.53
CA PRO A 128 -2.94 -20.76 5.78
C PRO A 128 -2.69 -19.80 6.95
N LEU A 129 -3.59 -19.85 7.92
CA LEU A 129 -3.49 -19.18 9.21
C LEU A 129 -2.23 -19.63 9.97
#